data_AF-A0A6L9QKP4-F1
#
_entry.id   AF-A0A6L9QKP4-F1
#
_cell.length_a   1.000
_cell.length_b   1.000
_cell.length_c   1.000
_cell.angle_alpha   90.00
_cell.angle_beta   90.00
_cell.angle_gamma   90.00
#
_symmetry.space_group_name_H-M   'P 1'
#
loop_
_entity.id
_entity.type
_entity.pdbx_description
1 polymer ?
#
loop_
_entity_poly.entity_id
_entity_poly.type
_entity_poly.pdbx_seq_one_letter_code
_entity_poly.pdbx_strand_id
1 'polypeptide(L)'
;MRNRTARPARGSGDSRSIHVSYPGVTLRRTLLPGFLFTALCSLVLALLVPATANAASVTATFTKSADWGSGYEGKYTIKNETGSAISSWKIEFDLPSGSSVGTYWDALLTTSGQHSTFTNRNYNGTVAAGSSVSFGFIVGGPGTPQGCLLNGASCDGGGGPNEPGTPSAPGTPTVTGKTDTSLTLSWSASTGGPTGYRVYEGSTVRATVTGTSTTISGLTKCSSHTYTVKAYNDAGESAASASVSATTTGCTTPPVSRHAAPYLYLGWGNPPDPTTVMNATGIKWFTMAFILSGGGCTPSWDSQRPLKGGVDEQAIAKIRAAGGDVMPSIGGWSGNKLGPNCSTPQALAGAYQQVIDAYGLKAIDVDIENSDEFENAAVQDRILGALKIIEQNNPGIQTILTMPTLNTGPNYWGKRLIDRAAELQVPVDIFSIMPFNFGGGADMYGNTVQASEGLKTELMSAFGWSDAVAYTHMGISGMNGSSDQGEITTTAIWTQIRDWAKSHGLARFTFWSVNRDRPGSGTDQTDWQFTKITAGF
;
A
#
# COMPACT_ATOMS: atom_id res chain seq x y z
N MET A 1 8.50 48.50 -60.17
CA MET A 1 7.77 49.73 -60.55
C MET A 1 6.28 49.40 -60.75
N ARG A 2 5.39 50.31 -60.30
CA ARG A 2 3.91 50.36 -60.41
C ARG A 2 3.03 49.66 -59.36
N ASN A 3 2.00 50.45 -58.95
CA ASN A 3 0.65 50.12 -58.47
C ASN A 3 0.52 49.41 -57.10
N ARG A 4 -0.51 49.61 -56.27
CA ARG A 4 -1.76 50.41 -56.28
C ARG A 4 -2.30 50.49 -54.84
N THR A 5 -3.15 51.48 -54.62
CA THR A 5 -3.99 51.88 -53.47
C THR A 5 -5.00 50.86 -52.92
N ALA A 6 -5.32 50.90 -51.61
CA ALA A 6 -6.69 50.93 -51.01
C ALA A 6 -6.70 50.95 -49.45
N ARG A 7 -7.57 51.78 -48.85
CA ARG A 7 -8.15 51.78 -47.46
C ARG A 7 -9.47 50.96 -47.44
N PRO A 8 -10.31 50.76 -46.37
CA PRO A 8 -10.49 51.43 -45.03
C PRO A 8 -10.78 50.47 -43.81
N ALA A 9 -10.62 50.84 -42.51
CA ALA A 9 -11.49 51.45 -41.46
C ALA A 9 -12.48 50.56 -40.63
N ARG A 10 -12.46 50.78 -39.28
CA ARG A 10 -13.46 50.57 -38.17
C ARG A 10 -13.97 49.13 -37.90
N GLY A 11 -14.32 48.68 -36.69
CA GLY A 11 -14.46 49.26 -35.34
C GLY A 11 -15.44 48.42 -34.47
N SER A 12 -15.42 48.64 -33.15
CA SER A 12 -16.35 48.18 -32.07
C SER A 12 -16.23 46.72 -31.62
N GLY A 13 -16.37 46.36 -30.34
CA GLY A 13 -16.69 47.02 -29.06
C GLY A 13 -16.38 45.95 -27.97
N ASP A 14 -16.39 46.12 -26.67
CA ASP A 14 -16.97 47.04 -25.68
C ASP A 14 -16.35 46.53 -24.34
N SER A 15 -16.29 47.18 -23.18
CA SER A 15 -16.62 48.50 -22.64
C SER A 15 -15.81 48.56 -21.32
N ARG A 16 -15.05 49.61 -21.03
CA ARG A 16 -15.43 50.76 -20.17
C ARG A 16 -15.93 50.36 -18.77
N SER A 17 -15.57 50.99 -17.65
CA SER A 17 -14.65 52.09 -17.36
C SER A 17 -14.84 52.50 -15.88
N ILE A 18 -13.75 52.93 -15.22
CA ILE A 18 -13.64 54.22 -14.47
C ILE A 18 -14.36 54.30 -13.09
N HIS A 19 -13.71 54.66 -11.96
CA HIS A 19 -13.34 56.01 -11.43
C HIS A 19 -12.77 55.76 -9.99
N VAL A 20 -11.94 56.55 -9.31
CA VAL A 20 -11.06 57.70 -9.60
C VAL A 20 -10.18 58.04 -8.35
N SER A 21 -9.02 58.67 -8.63
CA SER A 21 -8.09 59.56 -7.88
C SER A 21 -8.15 59.76 -6.34
N TYR A 22 -7.04 59.60 -5.58
CA TYR A 22 -5.93 60.53 -5.18
C TYR A 22 -6.33 61.70 -4.23
N PRO A 23 -5.39 62.40 -3.52
CA PRO A 23 -4.39 62.00 -2.51
C PRO A 23 -4.34 62.97 -1.29
N GLY A 24 -3.42 62.76 -0.33
CA GLY A 24 -2.94 63.78 0.62
C GLY A 24 -2.93 63.35 2.09
N VAL A 25 -2.05 63.77 3.01
CA VAL A 25 -0.97 64.76 3.03
C VAL A 25 -0.12 64.49 4.31
N THR A 26 1.21 64.44 4.16
CA THR A 26 2.34 64.79 5.08
C THR A 26 2.63 64.21 6.49
N LEU A 27 3.95 63.95 6.66
CA LEU A 27 4.93 64.42 7.68
C LEU A 27 5.39 63.50 8.87
N ARG A 28 6.71 63.19 8.79
CA ARG A 28 7.79 63.05 9.82
C ARG A 28 7.77 61.88 10.82
N ARG A 29 8.84 61.04 10.83
CA ARG A 29 10.02 61.02 11.77
C ARG A 29 9.58 61.00 13.25
N THR A 30 9.95 60.08 14.16
CA THR A 30 11.27 59.47 14.47
C THR A 30 11.09 58.44 15.63
N LEU A 31 11.98 57.42 15.70
CA LEU A 31 12.55 56.71 16.88
C LEU A 31 11.67 55.91 17.89
N LEU A 32 11.94 54.57 17.95
CA LEU A 32 12.19 53.60 19.07
C LEU A 32 11.64 53.86 20.50
N PRO A 33 11.52 52.88 21.46
CA PRO A 33 11.69 51.41 21.45
C PRO A 33 10.61 50.60 22.25
N GLY A 34 10.71 49.26 22.27
CA GLY A 34 10.56 48.49 23.53
C GLY A 34 9.20 47.90 23.94
N PHE A 35 9.15 46.56 23.88
CA PHE A 35 8.64 45.62 24.88
C PHE A 35 7.12 45.41 25.18
N LEU A 36 6.81 44.11 25.15
CA LEU A 36 5.93 43.32 26.03
C LEU A 36 4.43 43.14 25.71
N PHE A 37 4.12 41.89 25.31
CA PHE A 37 3.06 41.01 25.81
C PHE A 37 1.61 41.51 25.85
N THR A 38 0.79 40.97 24.94
CA THR A 38 -0.55 40.48 25.27
C THR A 38 -0.79 39.15 24.55
N ALA A 39 -0.92 38.08 25.34
CA ALA A 39 -1.44 36.80 24.92
C ALA A 39 -2.89 36.96 24.42
N LEU A 40 -3.22 36.36 23.28
CA LEU A 40 -4.60 36.21 22.85
C LEU A 40 -4.97 34.72 22.90
N CYS A 41 -5.91 34.42 23.79
CA CYS A 41 -6.56 33.13 23.95
C CYS A 41 -7.17 32.64 22.63
N SER A 42 -6.78 31.44 22.20
CA SER A 42 -7.51 30.68 21.19
C SER A 42 -8.71 30.01 21.87
N LEU A 43 -9.91 30.50 21.54
CA LEU A 43 -11.19 29.91 21.92
C LEU A 43 -11.35 28.56 21.19
N VAL A 44 -11.19 27.45 21.91
CA VAL A 44 -11.54 26.11 21.40
C VAL A 44 -13.06 25.97 21.49
N LEU A 45 -13.75 26.10 20.36
CA LEU A 45 -15.16 25.74 20.25
C LEU A 45 -15.25 24.20 20.23
N ALA A 46 -15.44 23.59 21.40
CA ALA A 46 -15.76 22.18 21.49
C ALA A 46 -17.11 21.95 20.78
N LEU A 47 -17.08 21.24 19.65
CA LEU A 47 -18.27 20.63 19.06
C LEU A 47 -18.80 19.59 20.05
N LEU A 48 -19.77 20.01 20.86
CA LEU A 48 -20.66 19.11 21.59
C LEU A 48 -21.43 18.31 20.56
N VAL A 49 -21.03 17.06 20.35
CA VAL A 49 -21.90 16.05 19.75
C VAL A 49 -23.11 15.96 20.69
N PRO A 50 -24.35 16.22 20.26
CA PRO A 50 -25.49 16.01 21.11
C PRO A 50 -25.53 14.51 21.44
N ALA A 51 -25.32 14.17 22.71
CA ALA A 51 -25.71 12.87 23.22
C ALA A 51 -27.20 12.72 22.89
N THR A 52 -27.58 11.59 22.29
CA THR A 52 -28.99 11.24 22.11
C THR A 52 -29.68 11.38 23.46
N ALA A 53 -30.56 12.38 23.60
CA ALA A 53 -31.33 12.60 24.80
C ALA A 53 -32.33 11.44 24.92
N ASN A 54 -31.93 10.38 25.60
CA ASN A 54 -32.88 9.36 26.06
C ASN A 54 -33.81 10.05 27.07
N ALA A 55 -35.11 9.76 26.97
CA ALA A 55 -36.07 10.21 27.98
C ALA A 55 -35.61 9.74 29.36
N ALA A 56 -35.64 10.63 30.35
CA ALA A 56 -35.29 10.32 31.73
C ALA A 56 -36.06 9.08 32.20
N SER A 57 -35.35 7.99 32.50
CA SER A 57 -35.93 6.70 32.88
C SER A 57 -35.21 6.13 34.09
N VAL A 58 -35.79 5.08 34.69
CA VAL A 58 -35.06 4.26 35.66
C VAL A 58 -34.43 3.13 34.88
N THR A 59 -33.12 2.96 35.02
CA THR A 59 -32.34 1.93 34.31
C THR A 59 -31.67 0.99 35.31
N ALA A 60 -31.30 -0.20 34.85
CA ALA A 60 -30.49 -1.15 35.59
C ALA A 60 -29.36 -1.70 34.72
N THR A 61 -28.13 -1.64 35.22
CA THR A 61 -26.94 -2.11 34.51
C THR A 61 -26.33 -3.31 35.19
N PHE A 62 -25.99 -4.33 34.41
CA PHE A 62 -25.32 -5.54 34.89
C PHE A 62 -23.80 -5.45 34.69
N THR A 63 -23.05 -5.89 35.68
CA THR A 63 -21.59 -6.08 35.59
C THR A 63 -21.19 -7.38 36.27
N LYS A 64 -20.13 -8.04 35.76
CA LYS A 64 -19.43 -9.08 36.52
C LYS A 64 -18.36 -8.43 37.39
N SER A 65 -18.49 -8.51 38.71
CA SER A 65 -17.47 -8.04 39.65
C SER A 65 -16.25 -8.96 39.66
N ALA A 66 -16.48 -10.26 39.42
CA ALA A 66 -15.45 -11.29 39.26
C ALA A 66 -16.00 -12.42 38.38
N ASP A 67 -15.14 -13.09 37.62
CA ASP A 67 -15.47 -14.24 36.76
C ASP A 67 -14.35 -15.28 36.84
N TRP A 68 -14.70 -16.53 37.18
CA TRP A 68 -13.75 -17.64 37.29
C TRP A 68 -14.09 -18.80 36.34
N GLY A 69 -14.85 -18.52 35.28
CA GLY A 69 -15.13 -19.45 34.17
C GLY A 69 -16.24 -20.46 34.47
N SER A 70 -16.20 -21.13 35.63
CA SER A 70 -17.27 -22.04 36.08
C SER A 70 -18.40 -21.34 36.83
N GLY A 71 -18.23 -20.05 37.12
CA GLY A 71 -19.20 -19.18 37.78
C GLY A 71 -18.69 -17.75 37.84
N TYR A 72 -19.51 -16.83 38.34
CA TYR A 72 -19.16 -15.42 38.46
C TYR A 72 -19.93 -14.72 39.59
N GLU A 73 -19.39 -13.58 40.03
CA GLU A 73 -20.09 -12.62 40.87
C GLU A 73 -20.75 -11.56 39.97
N GLY A 74 -22.08 -11.52 39.98
CA GLY A 74 -22.90 -10.56 39.25
C GLY A 74 -23.35 -9.41 40.16
N LYS A 75 -23.38 -8.19 39.61
CA LYS A 75 -23.91 -7.00 40.27
C LYS A 75 -24.86 -6.26 39.33
N TYR A 76 -26.03 -5.90 39.85
CA TYR A 76 -26.92 -4.93 39.20
C TYR A 76 -26.83 -3.58 39.91
N THR A 77 -26.80 -2.50 39.13
CA THR A 77 -26.92 -1.12 39.61
C THR A 77 -28.14 -0.48 39.01
N ILE A 78 -29.11 -0.14 39.85
CA ILE A 78 -30.35 0.54 39.47
C ILE A 78 -30.13 2.03 39.65
N LYS A 79 -30.34 2.81 38.58
CA LYS A 79 -30.18 4.26 38.58
C LYS A 79 -31.50 4.92 38.23
N ASN A 80 -31.95 5.85 39.07
CA ASN A 80 -33.13 6.64 38.83
C ASN A 80 -32.74 7.97 38.20
N GLU A 81 -32.88 8.12 36.89
CA GLU A 81 -32.60 9.37 36.19
C GLU A 81 -33.85 10.24 36.02
N THR A 82 -35.00 9.79 36.56
CA THR A 82 -36.25 10.55 36.53
C THR A 82 -36.26 11.69 37.55
N GLY A 83 -37.23 12.60 37.42
CA GLY A 83 -37.42 13.73 38.36
C GLY A 83 -38.07 13.37 39.70
N SER A 84 -38.47 12.11 39.90
CA SER A 84 -39.21 11.67 41.09
C SER A 84 -38.57 10.42 41.70
N ALA A 85 -38.65 10.28 43.02
CA ALA A 85 -38.19 9.06 43.68
C ALA A 85 -39.09 7.86 43.31
N ILE A 86 -38.49 6.68 43.14
CA ILE A 86 -39.23 5.41 43.14
C ILE A 86 -39.22 4.81 44.55
N SER A 87 -40.30 4.14 44.96
CA SER A 87 -40.43 3.55 46.30
C SER A 87 -40.02 2.08 46.38
N SER A 88 -39.93 1.40 45.24
CA SER A 88 -39.58 -0.02 45.11
C SER A 88 -38.98 -0.31 43.74
N TRP A 89 -38.25 -1.42 43.65
CA TRP A 89 -37.73 -1.95 42.40
C TRP A 89 -37.83 -3.48 42.35
N LYS A 90 -38.07 -3.99 41.15
CA LYS A 90 -38.09 -5.40 40.80
C LYS A 90 -37.24 -5.60 39.55
N ILE A 91 -36.23 -6.47 39.63
CA ILE A 91 -35.40 -6.89 38.50
C ILE A 91 -35.75 -8.33 38.15
N GLU A 92 -36.04 -8.58 36.88
CA GLU A 92 -36.35 -9.91 36.34
C GLU A 92 -35.39 -10.20 35.20
N PHE A 93 -34.85 -11.42 35.11
CA PHE A 93 -34.02 -11.86 33.98
C PHE A 93 -33.97 -13.38 33.91
N ASP A 94 -33.56 -13.89 32.74
CA ASP A 94 -33.26 -15.31 32.56
C ASP A 94 -31.76 -15.56 32.55
N LEU A 95 -31.33 -16.68 33.13
CA LEU A 95 -29.97 -17.21 32.96
C LEU A 95 -29.93 -18.26 31.84
N PRO A 96 -28.81 -18.42 31.13
CA PRO A 96 -28.64 -19.51 30.17
C PRO A 96 -28.87 -20.88 30.82
N SER A 97 -29.33 -21.86 30.05
CA SER A 97 -29.47 -23.24 30.53
C SER A 97 -28.13 -23.75 31.09
N GLY A 98 -28.20 -24.42 32.26
CA GLY A 98 -27.01 -24.87 32.99
C GLY A 98 -26.42 -23.83 33.96
N SER A 99 -27.01 -22.64 34.05
CA SER A 99 -26.62 -21.59 34.99
C SER A 99 -27.69 -21.32 36.04
N SER A 100 -27.31 -21.09 37.29
CA SER A 100 -28.24 -20.83 38.38
C SER A 100 -27.69 -19.81 39.37
N VAL A 101 -28.58 -19.01 39.94
CA VAL A 101 -28.23 -18.08 41.02
C VAL A 101 -28.05 -18.86 42.32
N GLY A 102 -26.91 -18.67 42.98
CA GLY A 102 -26.58 -19.19 44.30
C GLY A 102 -26.76 -18.12 45.39
N THR A 103 -25.67 -17.76 46.08
CA THR A 103 -25.67 -16.75 47.14
C THR A 103 -26.03 -15.37 46.61
N TYR A 104 -26.80 -14.58 47.37
CA TYR A 104 -27.20 -13.22 47.01
C TYR A 104 -27.24 -12.30 48.23
N TRP A 105 -27.12 -10.99 48.00
CA TRP A 105 -27.18 -9.95 49.04
C TRP A 105 -27.87 -8.68 48.53
N ASP A 106 -28.29 -7.82 49.46
CA ASP A 106 -28.99 -6.55 49.20
C ASP A 106 -30.29 -6.64 48.36
N ALA A 107 -30.82 -7.84 48.20
CA ALA A 107 -32.10 -8.11 47.53
C ALA A 107 -32.78 -9.34 48.15
N LEU A 108 -34.02 -9.58 47.75
CA LEU A 108 -34.76 -10.83 47.94
C LEU A 108 -34.88 -11.53 46.58
N LEU A 109 -34.66 -12.85 46.54
CA LEU A 109 -34.67 -13.64 45.31
C LEU A 109 -35.80 -14.67 45.31
N THR A 110 -36.51 -14.77 44.19
CA THR A 110 -37.33 -15.92 43.82
C THR A 110 -36.90 -16.44 42.46
N THR A 111 -36.80 -17.76 42.29
CA THR A 111 -36.40 -18.40 41.02
C THR A 111 -37.45 -19.41 40.56
N SER A 112 -37.60 -19.53 39.23
CA SER A 112 -38.40 -20.58 38.59
C SER A 112 -37.69 -21.04 37.33
N GLY A 113 -37.06 -22.21 37.39
CA GLY A 113 -36.13 -22.66 36.35
C GLY A 113 -35.00 -21.65 36.17
N GLN A 114 -34.86 -21.12 34.95
CA GLN A 114 -33.83 -20.14 34.60
C GLN A 114 -34.22 -18.69 34.93
N HIS A 115 -35.49 -18.45 35.26
CA HIS A 115 -36.00 -17.12 35.54
C HIS A 115 -35.69 -16.72 36.97
N SER A 116 -35.06 -15.56 37.15
CA SER A 116 -34.71 -14.99 38.45
C SER A 116 -35.39 -13.64 38.64
N THR A 117 -36.07 -13.48 39.77
CA THR A 117 -36.73 -12.23 40.16
C THR A 117 -36.10 -11.73 41.46
N PHE A 118 -35.53 -10.52 41.41
CA PHE A 118 -34.96 -9.81 42.55
C PHE A 118 -35.86 -8.63 42.94
N THR A 119 -36.15 -8.49 44.23
CA THR A 119 -36.89 -7.34 44.79
C THR A 119 -36.10 -6.68 45.92
N ASN A 120 -36.39 -5.40 46.15
CA ASN A 120 -35.73 -4.62 47.18
C ASN A 120 -35.95 -5.18 48.61
N ARG A 121 -34.98 -4.92 49.49
CA ARG A 121 -35.18 -5.05 50.93
C ARG A 121 -35.87 -3.81 51.49
N ASN A 122 -36.26 -3.88 52.76
CA ASN A 122 -36.95 -2.78 53.45
C ASN A 122 -36.11 -1.49 53.53
N TYR A 123 -34.76 -1.58 53.48
CA TYR A 123 -33.88 -0.41 53.60
C TYR A 123 -33.44 0.21 52.26
N ASN A 124 -33.65 -0.45 51.11
CA ASN A 124 -33.12 0.01 49.81
C ASN A 124 -34.16 0.08 48.68
N GLY A 125 -35.45 0.05 49.02
CA GLY A 125 -36.52 0.19 48.03
C GLY A 125 -36.64 1.60 47.44
N THR A 126 -36.43 2.62 48.26
CA THR A 126 -36.53 4.02 47.79
C THR A 126 -35.26 4.45 47.08
N VAL A 127 -35.37 4.85 45.81
CA VAL A 127 -34.26 5.42 45.01
C VAL A 127 -34.65 6.85 44.62
N ALA A 128 -34.02 7.83 45.27
CA ALA A 128 -34.26 9.24 44.99
C ALA A 128 -33.87 9.61 43.54
N ALA A 129 -34.43 10.71 43.03
CA ALA A 129 -34.05 11.26 41.74
C ALA A 129 -32.53 11.48 41.66
N GLY A 130 -31.91 11.04 40.57
CA GLY A 130 -30.46 11.09 40.36
C GLY A 130 -29.63 10.09 41.17
N SER A 131 -30.24 9.26 42.01
CA SER A 131 -29.54 8.31 42.89
C SER A 131 -29.47 6.89 42.32
N SER A 132 -28.63 6.06 42.93
CA SER A 132 -28.49 4.64 42.58
C SER A 132 -28.51 3.73 43.80
N VAL A 133 -28.95 2.50 43.58
CA VAL A 133 -28.81 1.38 44.52
C VAL A 133 -28.25 0.17 43.78
N SER A 134 -27.63 -0.76 44.48
CA SER A 134 -27.09 -1.99 43.89
C SER A 134 -27.43 -3.21 44.72
N PHE A 135 -27.43 -4.37 44.08
CA PHE A 135 -27.43 -5.67 44.73
C PHE A 135 -26.50 -6.64 43.99
N GLY A 136 -26.10 -7.73 44.64
CA GLY A 136 -25.18 -8.70 44.07
C GLY A 136 -25.60 -10.15 44.32
N PHE A 137 -25.06 -11.03 43.50
CA PHE A 137 -25.34 -12.47 43.52
C PHE A 137 -24.20 -13.28 42.88
N ILE A 138 -24.08 -14.53 43.27
CA ILE A 138 -23.15 -15.52 42.69
C ILE A 138 -23.93 -16.40 41.72
N VAL A 139 -23.38 -16.66 40.54
CA VAL A 139 -23.92 -17.61 39.58
C VAL A 139 -22.98 -18.80 39.45
N GLY A 140 -23.53 -20.00 39.56
CA GLY A 140 -22.86 -21.23 39.13
C GLY A 140 -23.28 -21.54 37.69
N GLY A 141 -22.32 -21.62 36.77
CA GLY A 141 -22.54 -21.84 35.34
C GLY A 141 -22.13 -20.66 34.45
N PRO A 142 -21.98 -20.88 33.13
CA PRO A 142 -21.48 -19.88 32.19
C PRO A 142 -22.53 -18.82 31.76
N GLY A 143 -22.08 -17.76 31.10
CA GLY A 143 -22.94 -16.73 30.50
C GLY A 143 -23.29 -15.56 31.41
N THR A 144 -24.34 -14.80 31.06
CA THR A 144 -24.81 -13.59 31.75
C THR A 144 -26.35 -13.52 31.75
N PRO A 145 -26.97 -12.73 32.63
CA PRO A 145 -28.40 -12.43 32.58
C PRO A 145 -28.88 -11.98 31.19
N GLN A 146 -30.07 -12.42 30.79
CA GLN A 146 -30.74 -12.09 29.54
C GLN A 146 -32.16 -11.57 29.80
N GLY A 147 -32.69 -10.74 28.91
CA GLY A 147 -34.08 -10.25 29.01
C GLY A 147 -34.36 -9.46 30.29
N CYS A 148 -33.42 -8.63 30.73
CA CYS A 148 -33.54 -7.89 31.98
C CYS A 148 -34.73 -6.91 31.93
N LEU A 149 -35.64 -7.04 32.90
CA LEU A 149 -36.73 -6.10 33.12
C LEU A 149 -36.59 -5.43 34.49
N LEU A 150 -36.70 -4.10 34.51
CA LEU A 150 -36.84 -3.29 35.71
C LEU A 150 -38.29 -2.79 35.82
N ASN A 151 -38.99 -3.24 36.85
CA ASN A 151 -40.41 -2.92 37.08
C ASN A 151 -41.29 -3.21 35.84
N GLY A 152 -40.95 -4.25 35.06
CA GLY A 152 -41.65 -4.65 33.83
C GLY A 152 -41.25 -3.91 32.55
N ALA A 153 -40.36 -2.91 32.63
CA ALA A 153 -39.75 -2.25 31.46
C ALA A 153 -38.34 -2.79 31.21
N SER A 154 -37.77 -2.64 30.01
CA SER A 154 -36.37 -3.03 29.78
C SER A 154 -35.42 -2.31 30.72
N CYS A 155 -34.41 -3.02 31.21
CA CYS A 155 -33.40 -2.45 32.10
C CYS A 155 -32.59 -1.31 31.47
N ASP A 156 -32.51 -1.20 30.15
CA ASP A 156 -31.84 -0.10 29.44
C ASP A 156 -32.75 1.10 29.12
N GLY A 157 -34.04 1.03 29.48
CA GLY A 157 -35.03 2.06 29.20
C GLY A 157 -35.58 2.03 27.76
N GLY A 158 -35.21 1.03 26.94
CA GLY A 158 -35.83 0.75 25.64
C GLY A 158 -37.15 -0.01 25.77
N GLY A 159 -38.08 0.19 24.85
CA GLY A 159 -39.41 -0.43 24.92
C GLY A 159 -39.40 -1.95 24.70
N GLY A 160 -40.05 -2.70 25.60
CA GLY A 160 -40.70 -4.01 25.37
C GLY A 160 -39.82 -5.27 25.11
N PRO A 161 -40.33 -6.49 25.40
CA PRO A 161 -39.49 -7.68 25.64
C PRO A 161 -39.06 -8.48 24.40
N ASN A 162 -39.08 -7.93 23.18
CA ASN A 162 -38.84 -8.72 21.95
C ASN A 162 -37.95 -8.04 20.88
N GLU A 163 -37.27 -6.93 21.17
CA GLU A 163 -36.30 -6.37 20.21
C GLU A 163 -34.87 -6.82 20.54
N PRO A 164 -34.15 -7.49 19.60
CA PRO A 164 -32.73 -7.77 19.75
C PRO A 164 -31.96 -6.45 19.91
N GLY A 165 -31.01 -6.39 20.85
CA GLY A 165 -30.07 -5.28 20.93
C GLY A 165 -29.28 -5.09 19.62
N THR A 166 -28.46 -4.03 19.55
CA THR A 166 -27.65 -3.77 18.35
C THR A 166 -26.81 -5.00 17.97
N PRO A 167 -26.62 -5.32 16.67
CA PRO A 167 -25.88 -6.50 16.25
C PRO A 167 -24.40 -6.47 16.71
N SER A 168 -23.70 -7.61 16.62
CA SER A 168 -22.25 -7.64 16.81
C SER A 168 -21.51 -6.92 15.68
N ALA A 169 -20.21 -6.62 15.86
CA ALA A 169 -19.40 -6.17 14.74
C ALA A 169 -19.31 -7.29 13.66
N PRO A 170 -19.40 -6.97 12.36
CA PRO A 170 -19.11 -7.92 11.30
C PRO A 170 -17.64 -8.33 11.26
N GLY A 171 -17.32 -9.41 10.54
CA GLY A 171 -15.93 -9.79 10.27
C GLY A 171 -15.19 -8.73 9.44
N THR A 172 -13.86 -8.74 9.49
CA THR A 172 -13.03 -7.87 8.64
C THR A 172 -13.34 -8.12 7.17
N PRO A 173 -13.74 -7.10 6.39
CA PRO A 173 -14.00 -7.27 4.97
C PRO A 173 -12.73 -7.65 4.20
N THR A 174 -12.89 -8.44 3.14
CA THR A 174 -11.84 -8.79 2.18
C THR A 174 -12.23 -8.32 0.79
N VAL A 175 -11.24 -7.99 -0.04
CA VAL A 175 -11.47 -7.58 -1.44
C VAL A 175 -11.47 -8.84 -2.31
N THR A 176 -12.59 -9.12 -2.95
CA THR A 176 -12.80 -10.32 -3.78
C THR A 176 -12.90 -10.03 -5.28
N GLY A 177 -12.97 -8.76 -5.65
CA GLY A 177 -13.05 -8.32 -7.04
C GLY A 177 -12.60 -6.87 -7.17
N LYS A 178 -12.05 -6.52 -8.33
CA LYS A 178 -11.40 -5.23 -8.57
C LYS A 178 -11.47 -4.86 -10.04
N THR A 179 -11.91 -3.65 -10.33
CA THR A 179 -11.82 -3.03 -11.66
C THR A 179 -11.18 -1.65 -11.55
N ASP A 180 -11.15 -0.91 -12.66
CA ASP A 180 -10.64 0.45 -12.66
C ASP A 180 -11.60 1.45 -12.01
N THR A 181 -12.85 1.05 -11.78
CA THR A 181 -13.91 1.93 -11.25
C THR A 181 -14.76 1.26 -10.18
N SER A 182 -14.39 0.05 -9.74
CA SER A 182 -15.11 -0.68 -8.69
C SER A 182 -14.24 -1.61 -7.83
N LEU A 183 -14.71 -1.87 -6.62
CA LEU A 183 -14.15 -2.84 -5.67
C LEU A 183 -15.28 -3.71 -5.11
N THR A 184 -15.10 -5.04 -5.13
CA THR A 184 -16.02 -6.00 -4.54
C THR A 184 -15.48 -6.46 -3.19
N LEU A 185 -16.31 -6.33 -2.15
CA LEU A 185 -15.98 -6.66 -0.77
C LEU A 185 -16.88 -7.81 -0.29
N SER A 186 -16.33 -8.72 0.52
CA SER A 186 -17.10 -9.70 1.28
C SER A 186 -16.65 -9.77 2.74
N TRP A 187 -17.53 -10.19 3.65
CA TRP A 187 -17.23 -10.31 5.08
C TRP A 187 -18.01 -11.45 5.74
N SER A 188 -17.63 -11.81 6.96
CA SER A 188 -18.40 -12.76 7.78
C SER A 188 -19.58 -12.06 8.46
N ALA A 189 -20.72 -12.77 8.54
CA ALA A 189 -21.96 -12.24 9.12
C ALA A 189 -21.81 -11.87 10.60
N SER A 190 -22.57 -10.87 11.01
CA SER A 190 -22.79 -10.51 12.42
C SER A 190 -23.78 -11.45 13.10
N THR A 191 -23.68 -11.61 14.42
CA THR A 191 -24.74 -12.18 15.28
C THR A 191 -25.66 -11.05 15.80
N GLY A 192 -26.73 -11.40 16.53
CA GLY A 192 -27.67 -10.40 17.08
C GLY A 192 -28.75 -9.92 16.09
N GLY A 193 -29.09 -10.74 15.10
CA GLY A 193 -30.20 -10.46 14.17
C GLY A 193 -30.01 -9.22 13.30
N PRO A 194 -28.91 -9.09 12.54
CA PRO A 194 -28.74 -7.97 11.63
C PRO A 194 -29.80 -7.99 10.53
N THR A 195 -30.44 -6.85 10.27
CA THR A 195 -31.33 -6.66 9.12
C THR A 195 -30.57 -6.25 7.86
N GLY A 196 -29.34 -5.73 8.03
CA GLY A 196 -28.42 -5.44 6.94
C GLY A 196 -27.08 -4.92 7.43
N TYR A 197 -26.30 -4.44 6.47
CA TYR A 197 -24.95 -3.94 6.64
C TYR A 197 -24.78 -2.62 5.88
N ARG A 198 -24.01 -1.71 6.47
CA ARG A 198 -23.54 -0.47 5.83
C ARG A 198 -22.04 -0.53 5.69
N VAL A 199 -21.57 -0.26 4.47
CA VAL A 199 -20.15 -0.15 4.14
C VAL A 199 -19.77 1.33 4.16
N TYR A 200 -18.75 1.65 4.94
CA TYR A 200 -18.28 3.00 5.19
C TYR A 200 -16.92 3.23 4.57
N GLU A 201 -16.71 4.42 4.01
CA GLU A 201 -15.38 4.97 3.72
C GLU A 201 -15.22 6.24 4.56
N GLY A 202 -14.34 6.19 5.56
CA GLY A 202 -14.36 7.17 6.64
C GLY A 202 -15.73 7.18 7.35
N SER A 203 -16.42 8.32 7.33
CA SER A 203 -17.79 8.46 7.86
C SER A 203 -18.90 8.34 6.82
N THR A 204 -18.56 8.18 5.53
CA THR A 204 -19.54 8.20 4.44
C THR A 204 -20.04 6.78 4.15
N VAL A 205 -21.35 6.57 4.13
CA VAL A 205 -21.96 5.30 3.70
C VAL A 205 -21.83 5.17 2.18
N ARG A 206 -21.07 4.19 1.72
CA ARG A 206 -20.86 3.88 0.30
C ARG A 206 -21.84 2.84 -0.23
N ALA A 207 -22.34 1.96 0.63
CA ALA A 207 -23.40 1.00 0.29
C ALA A 207 -24.21 0.57 1.53
N THR A 208 -25.47 0.20 1.31
CA THR A 208 -26.33 -0.49 2.28
C THR A 208 -26.84 -1.77 1.63
N VAL A 209 -26.62 -2.92 2.26
CA VAL A 209 -26.95 -4.25 1.70
C VAL A 209 -27.50 -5.17 2.77
N THR A 210 -28.29 -6.17 2.39
CA THR A 210 -28.81 -7.19 3.32
C THR A 210 -27.92 -8.44 3.39
N GLY A 211 -27.12 -8.69 2.35
CA GLY A 211 -26.14 -9.78 2.32
C GLY A 211 -24.77 -9.38 2.88
N THR A 212 -23.82 -10.32 2.86
CA THR A 212 -22.45 -10.14 3.38
C THR A 212 -21.41 -9.86 2.28
N SER A 213 -21.85 -9.29 1.16
CA SER A 213 -21.01 -8.91 0.03
C SER A 213 -21.61 -7.72 -0.70
N THR A 214 -20.78 -6.86 -1.27
CA THR A 214 -21.21 -5.76 -2.13
C THR A 214 -20.10 -5.34 -3.10
N THR A 215 -20.49 -4.70 -4.21
CA THR A 215 -19.57 -4.00 -5.11
C THR A 215 -19.77 -2.50 -5.00
N ILE A 216 -18.72 -1.78 -4.61
CA ILE A 216 -18.68 -0.31 -4.61
C ILE A 216 -18.21 0.14 -5.99
N SER A 217 -19.10 0.77 -6.75
CA SER A 217 -18.82 1.27 -8.12
C SER A 217 -18.65 2.80 -8.15
N GLY A 218 -18.28 3.33 -9.32
CA GLY A 218 -18.11 4.78 -9.52
C GLY A 218 -16.89 5.34 -8.80
N LEU A 219 -15.91 4.49 -8.50
CA LEU A 219 -14.63 4.88 -7.93
C LEU A 219 -13.76 5.52 -9.01
N THR A 220 -12.90 6.44 -8.59
CA THR A 220 -11.88 7.00 -9.48
C THR A 220 -10.89 5.89 -9.85
N LYS A 221 -10.29 5.96 -11.05
CA LYS A 221 -9.20 5.04 -11.43
C LYS A 221 -7.98 5.31 -10.57
N CYS A 222 -7.23 4.27 -10.23
CA CYS A 222 -5.99 4.36 -9.45
C CYS A 222 -6.11 5.11 -8.11
N SER A 223 -7.27 5.05 -7.44
CA SER A 223 -7.44 5.68 -6.14
C SER A 223 -7.51 4.63 -5.04
N SER A 224 -6.82 4.89 -3.94
CA SER A 224 -6.86 4.06 -2.75
C SER A 224 -8.13 4.34 -1.95
N HIS A 225 -8.78 3.28 -1.51
CA HIS A 225 -10.02 3.32 -0.75
C HIS A 225 -9.89 2.42 0.47
N THR A 226 -10.39 2.91 1.61
CA THR A 226 -10.36 2.18 2.87
C THR A 226 -11.78 2.03 3.40
N TYR A 227 -12.21 0.78 3.62
CA TYR A 227 -13.56 0.47 4.01
C TYR A 227 -13.66 -0.21 5.37
N THR A 228 -14.71 0.13 6.12
CA THR A 228 -15.19 -0.61 7.29
C THR A 228 -16.65 -1.01 7.08
N VAL A 229 -17.14 -2.00 7.82
CA VAL A 229 -18.53 -2.47 7.74
C VAL A 229 -19.16 -2.43 9.12
N LYS A 230 -20.43 -2.00 9.18
CA LYS A 230 -21.28 -2.13 10.37
C LYS A 230 -22.54 -2.90 10.01
N ALA A 231 -22.94 -3.83 10.86
CA ALA A 231 -24.29 -4.39 10.85
C ALA A 231 -25.28 -3.43 11.50
N TYR A 232 -26.55 -3.47 11.07
CA TYR A 232 -27.64 -2.70 11.68
C TYR A 232 -28.94 -3.50 11.79
N ASN A 233 -29.76 -3.16 12.78
CA ASN A 233 -31.15 -3.57 12.95
C ASN A 233 -31.96 -2.40 13.54
N ASP A 234 -33.20 -2.66 13.95
CA ASP A 234 -34.09 -1.63 14.50
C ASP A 234 -33.56 -1.03 15.82
N ALA A 235 -32.72 -1.76 16.57
CA ALA A 235 -32.05 -1.26 17.77
C ALA A 235 -30.82 -0.38 17.48
N GLY A 236 -30.33 -0.34 16.23
CA GLY A 236 -29.26 0.55 15.79
C GLY A 236 -28.07 -0.15 15.12
N GLU A 237 -26.94 0.55 15.06
CA GLU A 237 -25.70 0.04 14.44
C GLU A 237 -24.76 -0.62 15.45
N SER A 238 -24.12 -1.70 15.00
CA SER A 238 -22.96 -2.31 15.65
C SER A 238 -21.71 -1.41 15.65
N ALA A 239 -20.70 -1.82 16.41
CA ALA A 239 -19.33 -1.33 16.23
C ALA A 239 -18.80 -1.67 14.83
N ALA A 240 -17.90 -0.83 14.30
CA ALA A 240 -17.28 -1.07 13.00
C ALA A 240 -16.33 -2.28 13.03
N SER A 241 -16.26 -3.01 11.92
CA SER A 241 -15.21 -3.99 11.66
C SER A 241 -13.82 -3.33 11.60
N ALA A 242 -12.76 -4.13 11.61
CA ALA A 242 -11.45 -3.65 11.17
C ALA A 242 -11.51 -3.23 9.69
N SER A 243 -10.62 -2.33 9.28
CA SER A 243 -10.62 -1.78 7.93
C SER A 243 -9.91 -2.67 6.91
N VAL A 244 -10.37 -2.63 5.66
CA VAL A 244 -9.63 -3.13 4.49
C VAL A 244 -9.29 -1.97 3.58
N SER A 245 -8.10 -1.97 2.98
CA SER A 245 -7.72 -0.99 1.95
C SER A 245 -7.48 -1.67 0.61
N ALA A 246 -7.95 -1.05 -0.46
CA ALA A 246 -7.64 -1.46 -1.83
C ALA A 246 -7.66 -0.25 -2.77
N THR A 247 -6.82 -0.29 -3.80
CA THR A 247 -6.70 0.78 -4.80
C THR A 247 -7.32 0.30 -6.09
N THR A 248 -8.24 0.99 -6.75
CA THR A 248 -8.79 0.59 -8.07
C THR A 248 -7.69 0.36 -9.13
N THR A 249 -7.94 -0.46 -10.16
CA THR A 249 -6.97 -0.61 -11.28
C THR A 249 -7.02 0.62 -12.21
N GLY A 250 -6.39 0.53 -13.38
CA GLY A 250 -6.39 1.61 -14.37
C GLY A 250 -5.48 2.78 -13.99
N CYS A 251 -4.48 2.55 -13.14
CA CYS A 251 -3.36 3.46 -12.96
C CYS A 251 -2.74 3.78 -14.31
N THR A 252 -2.80 5.06 -14.70
CA THR A 252 -1.90 5.58 -15.70
C THR A 252 -0.54 5.66 -15.04
N THR A 253 0.28 4.64 -15.23
CA THR A 253 1.70 4.76 -14.92
C THR A 253 2.21 5.94 -15.76
N PRO A 254 2.96 6.89 -15.18
CA PRO A 254 3.70 7.85 -15.98
C PRO A 254 4.43 7.10 -17.10
N PRO A 255 4.63 7.70 -18.29
CA PRO A 255 5.37 7.04 -19.35
C PRO A 255 6.70 6.53 -18.81
N VAL A 256 6.84 5.19 -18.74
CA VAL A 256 8.08 4.57 -18.30
C VAL A 256 9.13 4.96 -19.33
N SER A 257 10.16 5.67 -18.89
CA SER A 257 11.24 6.07 -19.79
C SER A 257 11.90 4.82 -20.36
N ARG A 258 12.00 4.75 -21.69
CA ARG A 258 12.63 3.60 -22.34
C ARG A 258 14.15 3.71 -22.25
N HIS A 259 14.81 2.65 -21.78
CA HIS A 259 16.26 2.64 -21.67
C HIS A 259 16.89 1.47 -22.41
N ALA A 260 17.73 1.82 -23.38
CA ALA A 260 18.82 1.00 -23.88
C ALA A 260 20.04 1.24 -22.98
N ALA A 261 20.36 0.31 -22.09
CA ALA A 261 21.38 0.51 -21.06
C ALA A 261 22.19 -0.76 -20.78
N PRO A 262 23.06 -1.21 -21.72
CA PRO A 262 23.85 -2.44 -21.57
C PRO A 262 24.73 -2.39 -20.32
N TYR A 263 25.01 -3.56 -19.76
CA TYR A 263 25.82 -3.67 -18.56
C TYR A 263 27.29 -3.30 -18.84
N LEU A 264 27.83 -2.38 -18.05
CA LEU A 264 29.26 -2.04 -18.00
C LEU A 264 29.78 -2.38 -16.61
N TYR A 265 30.74 -3.30 -16.53
CA TYR A 265 31.28 -3.75 -15.25
C TYR A 265 32.75 -3.37 -15.09
N LEU A 266 33.07 -2.39 -14.24
CA LEU A 266 34.46 -1.95 -14.06
C LEU A 266 35.34 -2.93 -13.27
N GLY A 267 34.75 -3.87 -12.53
CA GLY A 267 35.46 -4.85 -11.70
C GLY A 267 35.97 -6.08 -12.46
N TRP A 268 35.62 -6.24 -13.74
CA TRP A 268 35.90 -7.49 -14.47
C TRP A 268 36.14 -7.30 -15.97
N GLY A 269 36.82 -8.25 -16.61
CA GLY A 269 36.70 -8.46 -18.07
C GLY A 269 37.25 -7.36 -18.96
N ASN A 270 38.27 -6.62 -18.51
CA ASN A 270 38.90 -5.51 -19.26
C ASN A 270 37.86 -4.48 -19.76
N PRO A 271 37.25 -3.70 -18.85
CA PRO A 271 36.19 -2.77 -19.18
C PRO A 271 36.67 -1.71 -20.19
N PRO A 272 35.95 -1.47 -21.30
CA PRO A 272 36.32 -0.40 -22.22
C PRO A 272 36.04 0.98 -21.59
N ASP A 273 36.70 2.02 -22.11
CA ASP A 273 36.33 3.39 -21.74
C ASP A 273 34.91 3.69 -22.27
N PRO A 274 33.98 4.14 -21.40
CA PRO A 274 32.59 4.31 -21.79
C PRO A 274 32.40 5.36 -22.88
N THR A 275 33.22 6.42 -22.92
CA THR A 275 33.09 7.46 -23.95
C THR A 275 33.49 6.95 -25.32
N THR A 276 34.48 6.05 -25.41
CA THR A 276 34.82 5.36 -26.65
C THR A 276 33.64 4.53 -27.16
N VAL A 277 32.99 3.76 -26.28
CA VAL A 277 31.81 2.95 -26.63
C VAL A 277 30.64 3.85 -27.08
N MET A 278 30.35 4.92 -26.34
CA MET A 278 29.31 5.89 -26.68
C MET A 278 29.55 6.51 -28.06
N ASN A 279 30.78 6.90 -28.37
CA ASN A 279 31.14 7.50 -29.66
C ASN A 279 31.01 6.50 -30.81
N ALA A 280 31.36 5.23 -30.59
CA ALA A 280 31.31 4.20 -31.63
C ALA A 280 29.87 3.72 -31.93
N THR A 281 29.00 3.74 -30.93
CA THR A 281 27.70 3.03 -30.99
C THR A 281 26.49 3.94 -30.91
N GLY A 282 26.64 5.14 -30.36
CA GLY A 282 25.55 6.07 -30.06
C GLY A 282 24.81 5.76 -28.75
N ILE A 283 25.17 4.70 -28.01
CA ILE A 283 24.57 4.39 -26.71
C ILE A 283 24.75 5.57 -25.75
N LYS A 284 23.74 5.86 -24.93
CA LYS A 284 23.75 6.99 -23.98
C LYS A 284 23.61 6.59 -22.52
N TRP A 285 23.15 5.38 -22.24
CA TRP A 285 22.97 4.89 -20.89
C TRP A 285 23.75 3.60 -20.69
N PHE A 286 24.23 3.40 -19.46
CA PHE A 286 24.85 2.15 -19.04
C PHE A 286 24.21 1.67 -17.74
N THR A 287 24.02 0.36 -17.64
CA THR A 287 23.76 -0.28 -16.35
C THR A 287 25.11 -0.59 -15.70
N MET A 288 25.46 0.13 -14.63
CA MET A 288 26.77 0.00 -14.00
C MET A 288 26.72 -1.12 -12.95
N ALA A 289 27.54 -2.16 -13.12
CA ALA A 289 27.59 -3.33 -12.25
C ALA A 289 28.78 -3.29 -11.29
N PHE A 290 28.69 -3.80 -10.05
CA PHE A 290 27.48 -3.98 -9.24
C PHE A 290 27.67 -3.26 -7.91
N ILE A 291 26.58 -2.72 -7.38
CA ILE A 291 26.52 -2.31 -5.97
C ILE A 291 26.23 -3.54 -5.12
N LEU A 292 27.07 -3.75 -4.13
CA LEU A 292 27.02 -4.84 -3.17
C LEU A 292 27.21 -4.29 -1.74
N SER A 293 27.08 -5.14 -0.74
CA SER A 293 27.43 -4.85 0.65
C SER A 293 28.95 -4.85 0.84
N GLY A 294 29.49 -3.70 1.24
CA GLY A 294 30.87 -3.57 1.74
C GLY A 294 31.05 -4.05 3.18
N GLY A 295 29.99 -4.61 3.79
CA GLY A 295 29.91 -4.99 5.19
C GLY A 295 28.58 -4.52 5.80
N GLY A 296 27.81 -5.46 6.35
CA GLY A 296 26.47 -5.18 6.87
C GLY A 296 25.56 -4.54 5.81
N CYS A 297 24.89 -3.45 6.16
CA CYS A 297 23.99 -2.73 5.24
C CYS A 297 24.66 -1.52 4.56
N THR A 298 25.98 -1.59 4.31
CA THR A 298 26.75 -0.49 3.70
C THR A 298 26.95 -0.72 2.20
N PRO A 299 26.41 0.13 1.32
CA PRO A 299 26.58 -0.03 -0.13
C PRO A 299 28.00 0.32 -0.60
N SER A 300 28.55 -0.49 -1.50
CA SER A 300 29.83 -0.25 -2.16
C SER A 300 29.87 -0.94 -3.52
N TRP A 301 30.68 -0.46 -4.44
CA TRP A 301 30.91 -1.16 -5.70
C TRP A 301 31.71 -2.43 -5.43
N ASP A 302 31.19 -3.58 -5.84
CA ASP A 302 31.87 -4.88 -5.76
C ASP A 302 32.38 -5.21 -4.34
N SER A 303 31.61 -4.82 -3.33
CA SER A 303 31.90 -4.99 -1.90
C SER A 303 33.17 -4.28 -1.37
N GLN A 304 33.92 -3.56 -2.21
CA GLN A 304 35.26 -3.08 -1.86
C GLN A 304 35.55 -1.66 -2.35
N ARG A 305 35.02 -1.26 -3.51
CA ARG A 305 35.27 0.06 -4.10
C ARG A 305 34.24 1.06 -3.56
N PRO A 306 34.67 2.25 -3.11
CA PRO A 306 33.76 3.23 -2.51
C PRO A 306 32.81 3.84 -3.54
N LEU A 307 31.65 4.32 -3.10
CA LEU A 307 30.74 5.08 -3.96
C LEU A 307 31.36 6.40 -4.47
N LYS A 308 32.30 6.98 -3.73
CA LYS A 308 32.91 8.28 -4.05
C LYS A 308 34.42 8.17 -4.12
N GLY A 309 35.02 8.95 -5.04
CA GLY A 309 36.47 9.03 -5.26
C GLY A 309 37.07 7.88 -6.08
N GLY A 310 36.27 6.89 -6.47
CA GLY A 310 36.72 5.68 -7.18
C GLY A 310 36.60 5.73 -8.70
N VAL A 311 37.03 4.65 -9.35
CA VAL A 311 36.95 4.48 -10.81
C VAL A 311 35.50 4.50 -11.33
N ASP A 312 34.56 4.01 -10.54
CA ASP A 312 33.14 3.99 -10.88
C ASP A 312 32.56 5.41 -10.94
N GLU A 313 32.85 6.28 -9.97
CA GLU A 313 32.45 7.69 -10.02
C GLU A 313 33.08 8.42 -11.21
N GLN A 314 34.36 8.15 -11.50
CA GLN A 314 35.05 8.76 -12.64
C GLN A 314 34.41 8.34 -13.98
N ALA A 315 34.02 7.07 -14.11
CA ALA A 315 33.30 6.59 -15.30
C ALA A 315 31.92 7.24 -15.43
N ILE A 316 31.16 7.37 -14.33
CA ILE A 316 29.87 8.05 -14.31
C ILE A 316 30.02 9.52 -14.75
N ALA A 317 31.03 10.22 -14.24
CA ALA A 317 31.33 11.59 -14.62
C ALA A 317 31.66 11.72 -16.12
N LYS A 318 32.47 10.80 -16.66
CA LYS A 318 32.77 10.73 -18.10
C LYS A 318 31.53 10.50 -18.95
N ILE A 319 30.67 9.56 -18.57
CA ILE A 319 29.42 9.26 -19.28
C ILE A 319 28.53 10.50 -19.34
N ARG A 320 28.36 11.20 -18.22
CA ARG A 320 27.55 12.43 -18.15
C ARG A 320 28.16 13.58 -18.93
N ALA A 321 29.49 13.74 -18.89
CA ALA A 321 30.19 14.72 -19.72
C ALA A 321 30.00 14.47 -21.23
N ALA A 322 29.82 13.21 -21.63
CA ALA A 322 29.49 12.81 -23.01
C ALA A 322 27.98 12.86 -23.34
N GLY A 323 27.17 13.45 -22.46
CA GLY A 323 25.73 13.63 -22.64
C GLY A 323 24.91 12.35 -22.42
N GLY A 324 25.46 11.39 -21.69
CA GLY A 324 24.77 10.18 -21.24
C GLY A 324 24.34 10.24 -19.78
N ASP A 325 23.85 9.13 -19.26
CA ASP A 325 23.59 8.94 -17.83
C ASP A 325 23.75 7.45 -17.44
N VAL A 326 23.55 7.12 -16.17
CA VAL A 326 23.73 5.75 -15.67
C VAL A 326 22.56 5.28 -14.81
N MET A 327 22.44 3.97 -14.70
CA MET A 327 21.70 3.31 -13.63
C MET A 327 22.57 2.21 -13.00
N PRO A 328 22.98 2.34 -11.74
CA PRO A 328 23.63 1.26 -11.01
C PRO A 328 22.69 0.06 -10.89
N SER A 329 23.25 -1.13 -11.10
CA SER A 329 22.64 -2.40 -10.75
C SER A 329 23.12 -2.84 -9.37
N ILE A 330 22.18 -3.18 -8.50
CA ILE A 330 22.38 -3.61 -7.12
C ILE A 330 22.09 -5.11 -7.05
N GLY A 331 23.07 -5.90 -6.62
CA GLY A 331 22.96 -7.36 -6.57
C GLY A 331 23.80 -8.07 -7.65
N GLY A 332 23.16 -8.92 -8.45
CA GLY A 332 23.79 -9.79 -9.44
C GLY A 332 24.17 -11.17 -8.89
N TRP A 333 24.78 -12.02 -9.73
CA TRP A 333 24.98 -13.44 -9.43
C TRP A 333 25.88 -13.68 -8.23
N SER A 334 26.88 -12.85 -7.98
CA SER A 334 27.92 -13.12 -6.99
C SER A 334 28.21 -11.94 -6.07
N GLY A 335 28.93 -12.24 -4.99
CA GLY A 335 29.36 -11.26 -4.01
C GLY A 335 28.38 -11.09 -2.86
N ASN A 336 28.72 -10.21 -1.92
CA ASN A 336 27.96 -10.03 -0.69
C ASN A 336 26.80 -9.04 -0.93
N LYS A 337 25.57 -9.50 -1.13
CA LYS A 337 24.48 -8.62 -1.55
C LYS A 337 23.85 -7.82 -0.39
N LEU A 338 23.23 -6.68 -0.71
CA LEU A 338 22.55 -5.85 0.29
C LEU A 338 21.24 -6.48 0.79
N GLY A 339 20.48 -7.16 -0.07
CA GLY A 339 19.21 -7.81 0.28
C GLY A 339 19.26 -8.68 1.53
N PRO A 340 20.20 -9.65 1.64
CA PRO A 340 20.33 -10.51 2.81
C PRO A 340 21.08 -9.85 3.98
N ASN A 341 21.89 -8.82 3.75
CA ASN A 341 22.73 -8.21 4.78
C ASN A 341 22.09 -6.99 5.48
N CYS A 342 21.02 -6.43 4.93
CA CYS A 342 20.19 -5.44 5.59
C CYS A 342 19.07 -6.14 6.38
N SER A 343 18.85 -5.75 7.63
CA SER A 343 17.89 -6.45 8.51
C SER A 343 16.43 -6.12 8.23
N THR A 344 16.14 -4.91 7.71
CA THR A 344 14.77 -4.41 7.49
C THR A 344 14.62 -3.73 6.12
N PRO A 345 13.39 -3.60 5.60
CA PRO A 345 13.14 -2.83 4.38
C PRO A 345 13.62 -1.38 4.48
N GLN A 346 13.50 -0.74 5.65
CA GLN A 346 13.94 0.63 5.90
C GLN A 346 15.47 0.74 5.85
N ALA A 347 16.19 -0.21 6.44
CA ALA A 347 17.65 -0.23 6.36
C ALA A 347 18.12 -0.44 4.91
N LEU A 348 17.49 -1.36 4.19
CA LEU A 348 17.80 -1.62 2.78
C LEU A 348 17.48 -0.40 1.90
N ALA A 349 16.34 0.25 2.10
CA ALA A 349 16.01 1.51 1.43
C ALA A 349 17.04 2.60 1.75
N GLY A 350 17.51 2.68 3.00
CA GLY A 350 18.58 3.60 3.38
C GLY A 350 19.90 3.33 2.66
N ALA A 351 20.24 2.06 2.40
CA ALA A 351 21.40 1.69 1.58
C ALA A 351 21.20 2.07 0.11
N TYR A 352 20.02 1.81 -0.46
CA TYR A 352 19.70 2.21 -1.84
C TYR A 352 19.72 3.73 -2.00
N GLN A 353 19.18 4.47 -1.02
CA GLN A 353 19.17 5.93 -1.01
C GLN A 353 20.57 6.52 -1.02
N GLN A 354 21.53 5.93 -0.27
CA GLN A 354 22.92 6.38 -0.31
C GLN A 354 23.53 6.29 -1.72
N VAL A 355 23.16 5.26 -2.51
CA VAL A 355 23.60 5.12 -3.90
C VAL A 355 22.93 6.17 -4.80
N ILE A 356 21.63 6.39 -4.60
CA ILE A 356 20.85 7.40 -5.32
C ILE A 356 21.42 8.79 -5.08
N ASP A 357 21.62 9.17 -3.82
CA ASP A 357 22.12 10.48 -3.41
C ASP A 357 23.55 10.70 -3.86
N ALA A 358 24.39 9.66 -3.82
CA ALA A 358 25.75 9.75 -4.29
C ALA A 358 25.79 10.31 -5.72
N TYR A 359 24.97 9.81 -6.63
CA TYR A 359 25.06 10.20 -8.04
C TYR A 359 23.87 11.04 -8.53
N GLY A 360 22.88 11.38 -7.71
CA GLY A 360 21.64 12.01 -8.19
C GLY A 360 20.99 11.15 -9.28
N LEU A 361 20.76 9.88 -8.97
CA LEU A 361 20.27 8.90 -9.94
C LEU A 361 18.82 9.16 -10.33
N LYS A 362 18.50 8.83 -11.59
CA LYS A 362 17.12 8.83 -12.11
C LYS A 362 16.55 7.43 -12.23
N ALA A 363 17.40 6.41 -12.13
CA ALA A 363 17.00 5.02 -12.21
C ALA A 363 17.95 4.14 -11.40
N ILE A 364 17.42 3.06 -10.83
CA ILE A 364 18.20 1.97 -10.22
C ILE A 364 17.69 0.63 -10.74
N ASP A 365 18.61 -0.33 -10.89
CA ASP A 365 18.29 -1.72 -11.20
C ASP A 365 18.60 -2.57 -9.98
N VAL A 366 17.66 -3.41 -9.56
CA VAL A 366 17.85 -4.41 -8.52
C VAL A 366 17.88 -5.76 -9.21
N ASP A 367 19.09 -6.28 -9.38
CA ASP A 367 19.35 -7.56 -10.04
C ASP A 367 19.36 -8.67 -8.99
N ILE A 368 18.25 -9.38 -8.89
CA ILE A 368 17.97 -10.36 -7.84
C ILE A 368 18.19 -11.78 -8.38
N GLU A 369 19.22 -12.43 -7.85
CA GLU A 369 19.63 -13.77 -8.29
C GLU A 369 19.91 -14.69 -7.10
N ASN A 370 20.09 -15.99 -7.38
CA ASN A 370 20.54 -17.01 -6.41
C ASN A 370 19.64 -17.24 -5.18
N SER A 371 20.04 -18.22 -4.38
CA SER A 371 19.26 -18.70 -3.24
C SER A 371 19.23 -17.75 -2.04
N ASP A 372 20.15 -16.79 -1.98
CA ASP A 372 20.25 -15.83 -0.90
C ASP A 372 19.35 -14.59 -1.10
N GLU A 373 18.90 -14.33 -2.34
CA GLU A 373 17.93 -13.27 -2.63
C GLU A 373 16.71 -13.76 -3.42
N PHE A 374 16.91 -14.26 -4.64
CA PHE A 374 15.81 -14.63 -5.53
C PHE A 374 14.98 -15.79 -4.98
N GLU A 375 15.62 -16.83 -4.44
CA GLU A 375 14.90 -17.99 -3.89
C GLU A 375 14.62 -17.84 -2.38
N ASN A 376 14.55 -16.60 -1.90
CA ASN A 376 14.35 -16.29 -0.49
C ASN A 376 13.18 -15.33 -0.28
N ALA A 377 12.05 -15.87 0.15
CA ALA A 377 10.81 -15.12 0.40
C ALA A 377 11.00 -13.89 1.31
N ALA A 378 11.78 -14.03 2.39
CA ALA A 378 11.98 -12.95 3.35
C ALA A 378 12.84 -11.82 2.76
N VAL A 379 13.80 -12.17 1.89
CA VAL A 379 14.67 -11.20 1.22
C VAL A 379 13.94 -10.52 0.06
N GLN A 380 13.15 -11.26 -0.72
CA GLN A 380 12.23 -10.66 -1.71
C GLN A 380 11.30 -9.63 -1.07
N ASP A 381 10.62 -9.96 0.03
CA ASP A 381 9.73 -9.04 0.73
C ASP A 381 10.47 -7.80 1.25
N ARG A 382 11.73 -7.96 1.67
CA ARG A 382 12.59 -6.86 2.09
C ARG A 382 12.94 -5.92 0.95
N ILE A 383 13.34 -6.48 -0.20
CA ILE A 383 13.66 -5.73 -1.42
C ILE A 383 12.44 -4.95 -1.90
N LEU A 384 11.28 -5.62 -1.98
CA LEU A 384 10.01 -5.00 -2.37
C LEU A 384 9.61 -3.86 -1.43
N GLY A 385 9.71 -4.07 -0.11
CA GLY A 385 9.45 -3.03 0.87
C GLY A 385 10.42 -1.85 0.75
N ALA A 386 11.70 -2.12 0.41
CA ALA A 386 12.70 -1.07 0.20
C ALA A 386 12.41 -0.25 -1.05
N LEU A 387 12.06 -0.88 -2.17
CA LEU A 387 11.69 -0.21 -3.42
C LEU A 387 10.47 0.71 -3.23
N LYS A 388 9.45 0.23 -2.49
CA LYS A 388 8.29 1.05 -2.14
C LYS A 388 8.66 2.33 -1.38
N ILE A 389 9.63 2.26 -0.47
CA ILE A 389 10.13 3.44 0.26
C ILE A 389 10.94 4.35 -0.67
N ILE A 390 11.77 3.78 -1.55
CA ILE A 390 12.57 4.55 -2.51
C ILE A 390 11.69 5.40 -3.42
N GLU A 391 10.61 4.84 -3.97
CA GLU A 391 9.72 5.59 -4.86
C GLU A 391 8.91 6.67 -4.13
N GLN A 392 8.55 6.42 -2.87
CA GLN A 392 7.94 7.43 -2.02
C GLN A 392 8.88 8.60 -1.76
N ASN A 393 10.16 8.33 -1.53
CA ASN A 393 11.16 9.34 -1.20
C ASN A 393 11.70 10.08 -2.44
N ASN A 394 11.65 9.46 -3.61
CA ASN A 394 12.22 9.99 -4.84
C ASN A 394 11.17 9.98 -5.97
N PRO A 395 10.16 10.86 -5.95
CA PRO A 395 9.17 10.90 -7.01
C PRO A 395 9.81 11.08 -8.39
N GLY A 396 9.58 10.11 -9.28
CA GLY A 396 10.14 10.10 -10.64
C GLY A 396 11.46 9.35 -10.79
N ILE A 397 11.98 8.72 -9.74
CA ILE A 397 12.99 7.67 -9.92
C ILE A 397 12.35 6.48 -10.62
N GLN A 398 13.06 5.87 -11.56
CA GLN A 398 12.64 4.63 -12.19
C GLN A 398 13.24 3.41 -11.46
N THR A 399 12.42 2.46 -11.05
CA THR A 399 12.88 1.22 -10.43
C THR A 399 12.78 0.04 -11.39
N ILE A 400 13.89 -0.68 -11.55
CA ILE A 400 13.94 -1.93 -12.32
C ILE A 400 14.20 -3.09 -11.37
N LEU A 401 13.50 -4.20 -11.58
CA LEU A 401 13.71 -5.48 -10.92
C LEU A 401 14.11 -6.51 -11.96
N THR A 402 15.40 -6.84 -12.02
CA THR A 402 15.96 -7.83 -12.95
C THR A 402 16.03 -9.20 -12.29
N MET A 403 15.52 -10.25 -12.95
CA MET A 403 15.41 -11.59 -12.38
C MET A 403 15.67 -12.72 -13.41
N PRO A 404 16.12 -13.90 -12.97
CA PRO A 404 16.24 -15.07 -13.85
C PRO A 404 14.86 -15.55 -14.32
N THR A 405 14.84 -16.25 -15.47
CA THR A 405 13.61 -16.77 -16.08
C THR A 405 13.84 -18.16 -16.66
N LEU A 406 12.77 -18.93 -16.83
CA LEU A 406 12.73 -20.08 -17.74
C LEU A 406 12.45 -19.58 -19.16
N ASN A 407 12.61 -20.47 -20.16
CA ASN A 407 12.18 -20.17 -21.54
C ASN A 407 10.65 -19.99 -21.65
N THR A 408 9.87 -20.38 -20.64
CA THR A 408 8.43 -20.17 -20.55
C THR A 408 8.02 -19.00 -19.65
N GLY A 409 8.99 -18.22 -19.14
CA GLY A 409 8.74 -17.08 -18.24
C GLY A 409 9.20 -17.34 -16.81
N PRO A 410 8.80 -16.47 -15.86
CA PRO A 410 9.19 -16.58 -14.46
C PRO A 410 8.90 -17.96 -13.87
N ASN A 411 9.86 -18.52 -13.13
CA ASN A 411 9.61 -19.73 -12.34
C ASN A 411 8.78 -19.41 -11.08
N TYR A 412 8.60 -20.38 -10.18
CA TYR A 412 7.89 -20.18 -8.92
C TYR A 412 8.33 -18.92 -8.15
N TRP A 413 9.64 -18.70 -8.03
CA TRP A 413 10.20 -17.57 -7.26
C TRP A 413 9.98 -16.22 -7.95
N GLY A 414 10.09 -16.19 -9.29
CA GLY A 414 9.80 -14.98 -10.06
C GLY A 414 8.31 -14.65 -10.05
N LYS A 415 7.44 -15.66 -10.18
CA LYS A 415 5.99 -15.48 -10.02
C LYS A 415 5.64 -14.94 -8.63
N ARG A 416 6.20 -15.54 -7.57
CA ARG A 416 6.02 -15.07 -6.20
C ARG A 416 6.42 -13.60 -6.06
N LEU A 417 7.58 -13.21 -6.61
CA LEU A 417 8.09 -11.85 -6.55
C LEU A 417 7.11 -10.85 -7.19
N ILE A 418 6.57 -11.20 -8.37
CA ILE A 418 5.57 -10.39 -9.10
C ILE A 418 4.26 -10.29 -8.32
N ASP A 419 3.68 -11.43 -7.92
CA ASP A 419 2.42 -11.47 -7.16
C ASP A 419 2.56 -10.66 -5.87
N ARG A 420 3.70 -10.80 -5.19
CA ARG A 420 3.98 -10.08 -3.95
C ARG A 420 4.16 -8.59 -4.16
N ALA A 421 4.79 -8.17 -5.26
CA ALA A 421 4.90 -6.76 -5.62
C ALA A 421 3.50 -6.14 -5.85
N ALA A 422 2.61 -6.86 -6.52
CA ALA A 422 1.23 -6.45 -6.74
C ALA A 422 0.41 -6.37 -5.43
N GLU A 423 0.49 -7.40 -4.58
CA GLU A 423 -0.15 -7.44 -3.26
C GLU A 423 0.28 -6.27 -2.38
N LEU A 424 1.59 -5.99 -2.36
CA LEU A 424 2.17 -4.91 -1.56
C LEU A 424 2.01 -3.54 -2.25
N GLN A 425 1.50 -3.48 -3.47
CA GLN A 425 1.40 -2.27 -4.28
C GLN A 425 2.75 -1.54 -4.36
N VAL A 426 3.79 -2.29 -4.69
CA VAL A 426 5.14 -1.75 -4.91
C VAL A 426 5.16 -1.16 -6.33
N PRO A 427 5.45 0.14 -6.51
CA PRO A 427 5.40 0.79 -7.82
C PRO A 427 6.53 0.40 -8.82
N VAL A 428 7.00 -0.86 -8.83
CA VAL A 428 8.07 -1.31 -9.75
C VAL A 428 7.77 -0.92 -11.19
N ASP A 429 8.61 -0.06 -11.77
CA ASP A 429 8.40 0.45 -13.13
C ASP A 429 8.70 -0.60 -14.19
N ILE A 430 9.76 -1.41 -14.00
CA ILE A 430 10.19 -2.39 -15.00
C ILE A 430 10.53 -3.72 -14.35
N PHE A 431 9.83 -4.78 -14.75
CA PHE A 431 10.24 -6.16 -14.51
C PHE A 431 11.08 -6.64 -15.68
N SER A 432 12.36 -6.89 -15.45
CA SER A 432 13.31 -7.31 -16.47
C SER A 432 13.68 -8.78 -16.28
N ILE A 433 13.62 -9.58 -17.34
CA ILE A 433 14.04 -10.98 -17.30
C ILE A 433 15.42 -11.18 -17.90
N MET A 434 16.10 -12.23 -17.47
CA MET A 434 17.38 -12.70 -18.02
C MET A 434 17.21 -13.98 -18.87
N PRO A 435 16.79 -13.87 -20.14
CA PRO A 435 16.43 -15.02 -20.97
C PRO A 435 17.67 -15.68 -21.61
N PHE A 436 18.54 -16.24 -20.78
CA PHE A 436 19.72 -17.00 -21.18
C PHE A 436 20.07 -18.05 -20.11
N ASN A 437 21.07 -18.89 -20.36
CA ASN A 437 21.46 -20.00 -19.47
C ASN A 437 20.33 -21.04 -19.26
N PHE A 438 19.64 -21.41 -20.34
CA PHE A 438 18.54 -22.38 -20.31
C PHE A 438 18.99 -23.86 -20.27
N GLY A 439 20.30 -24.13 -20.39
CA GLY A 439 20.86 -25.49 -20.38
C GLY A 439 21.07 -26.08 -21.78
N GLY A 440 21.34 -25.23 -22.77
CA GLY A 440 21.49 -25.57 -24.18
C GLY A 440 20.27 -25.15 -25.00
N GLY A 441 20.49 -24.51 -26.16
CA GLY A 441 19.41 -23.97 -26.99
C GLY A 441 19.91 -23.44 -28.33
N ALA A 442 19.26 -23.87 -29.42
CA ALA A 442 19.56 -23.40 -30.77
C ALA A 442 18.73 -22.17 -31.17
N ASP A 443 17.56 -21.95 -30.56
CA ASP A 443 16.63 -20.86 -30.90
C ASP A 443 16.53 -19.82 -29.78
N MET A 444 17.58 -19.00 -29.65
CA MET A 444 17.61 -17.93 -28.65
C MET A 444 16.58 -16.83 -28.91
N TYR A 445 16.16 -16.63 -30.17
CA TYR A 445 15.07 -15.69 -30.48
C TYR A 445 13.74 -16.22 -29.93
N GLY A 446 13.35 -17.44 -30.32
CA GLY A 446 12.11 -18.07 -29.90
C GLY A 446 12.02 -18.21 -28.37
N ASN A 447 13.09 -18.66 -27.73
CA ASN A 447 13.16 -18.78 -26.27
C ASN A 447 13.00 -17.42 -25.56
N THR A 448 13.62 -16.36 -26.08
CA THR A 448 13.50 -15.03 -25.49
C THR A 448 12.08 -14.48 -25.61
N VAL A 449 11.47 -14.64 -26.79
CA VAL A 449 10.07 -14.23 -27.03
C VAL A 449 9.13 -15.02 -26.12
N GLN A 450 9.30 -16.34 -26.04
CA GLN A 450 8.47 -17.20 -25.20
C GLN A 450 8.59 -16.85 -23.71
N ALA A 451 9.81 -16.58 -23.23
CA ALA A 451 10.03 -16.15 -21.85
C ALA A 451 9.36 -14.80 -21.57
N SER A 452 9.42 -13.88 -22.53
CA SER A 452 8.78 -12.56 -22.44
C SER A 452 7.26 -12.67 -22.42
N GLU A 453 6.65 -13.53 -23.25
CA GLU A 453 5.21 -13.79 -23.21
C GLU A 453 4.76 -14.41 -21.88
N GLY A 454 5.58 -15.28 -21.30
CA GLY A 454 5.37 -15.82 -19.95
C GLY A 454 5.36 -14.72 -18.89
N LEU A 455 6.36 -13.83 -18.91
CA LEU A 455 6.41 -12.67 -18.01
C LEU A 455 5.18 -11.78 -18.16
N LYS A 456 4.78 -11.46 -19.40
CA LYS A 456 3.57 -10.66 -19.67
C LYS A 456 2.35 -11.28 -19.00
N THR A 457 2.17 -12.60 -19.16
CA THR A 457 1.04 -13.34 -18.59
C THR A 457 1.00 -13.22 -17.06
N GLU A 458 2.15 -13.35 -16.40
CA GLU A 458 2.25 -13.19 -14.95
C GLU A 458 1.94 -11.75 -14.50
N LEU A 459 2.43 -10.74 -15.20
CA LEU A 459 2.14 -9.33 -14.89
C LEU A 459 0.66 -9.00 -15.08
N MET A 460 0.04 -9.48 -16.16
CA MET A 460 -1.41 -9.32 -16.37
C MET A 460 -2.21 -9.97 -15.25
N SER A 461 -1.83 -11.17 -14.84
CA SER A 461 -2.49 -11.90 -13.75
C SER A 461 -2.38 -11.16 -12.41
N ALA A 462 -1.17 -10.71 -12.06
CA ALA A 462 -0.91 -10.08 -10.77
C ALA A 462 -1.50 -8.66 -10.66
N PHE A 463 -1.39 -7.86 -11.72
CA PHE A 463 -1.76 -6.44 -11.68
C PHE A 463 -3.11 -6.13 -12.36
N GLY A 464 -3.71 -7.09 -13.08
CA GLY A 464 -4.93 -6.87 -13.87
C GLY A 464 -4.70 -5.95 -15.07
N TRP A 465 -3.47 -5.92 -15.59
CA TRP A 465 -3.08 -5.10 -16.76
C TRP A 465 -3.56 -5.72 -18.07
N SER A 466 -3.71 -4.87 -19.10
CA SER A 466 -3.79 -5.34 -20.49
C SER A 466 -2.41 -5.74 -21.00
N ASP A 467 -2.35 -6.52 -22.09
CA ASP A 467 -1.11 -6.87 -22.78
C ASP A 467 -0.24 -5.63 -23.05
N ALA A 468 -0.84 -4.58 -23.61
CA ALA A 468 -0.12 -3.36 -23.97
C ALA A 468 0.51 -2.67 -22.75
N VAL A 469 -0.18 -2.64 -21.61
CA VAL A 469 0.37 -2.08 -20.37
C VAL A 469 1.47 -2.99 -19.83
N ALA A 470 1.24 -4.31 -19.77
CA ALA A 470 2.24 -5.26 -19.30
C ALA A 470 3.56 -5.14 -20.10
N TYR A 471 3.52 -5.08 -21.43
CA TYR A 471 4.72 -4.87 -22.24
C TYR A 471 5.47 -3.59 -21.88
N THR A 472 4.78 -2.47 -21.63
CA THR A 472 5.44 -1.21 -21.25
C THR A 472 6.10 -1.25 -19.87
N HIS A 473 5.88 -2.31 -19.09
CA HIS A 473 6.51 -2.58 -17.80
C HIS A 473 7.55 -3.72 -17.88
N MET A 474 7.90 -4.18 -19.08
CA MET A 474 8.82 -5.30 -19.28
C MET A 474 10.19 -4.85 -19.79
N GLY A 475 11.20 -5.61 -19.39
CA GLY A 475 12.58 -5.49 -19.85
C GLY A 475 13.18 -6.83 -20.28
N ILE A 476 14.13 -6.77 -21.21
CA ILE A 476 15.00 -7.90 -21.54
C ILE A 476 16.43 -7.53 -21.16
N SER A 477 17.05 -8.35 -20.31
CA SER A 477 18.47 -8.35 -20.01
C SER A 477 19.09 -9.61 -20.62
N GLY A 478 19.55 -9.54 -21.87
CA GLY A 478 20.11 -10.70 -22.57
C GLY A 478 21.57 -11.00 -22.19
N MET A 479 22.18 -11.96 -22.88
CA MET A 479 23.62 -12.21 -22.83
C MET A 479 24.16 -12.28 -24.25
N ASN A 480 25.17 -11.48 -24.57
CA ASN A 480 25.73 -11.42 -25.92
C ASN A 480 26.71 -12.58 -26.19
N GLY A 481 26.70 -13.08 -27.43
CA GLY A 481 27.57 -14.19 -27.82
C GLY A 481 27.21 -15.48 -27.08
N SER A 482 28.24 -16.20 -26.62
CA SER A 482 28.05 -17.43 -25.83
C SER A 482 27.55 -17.13 -24.43
N SER A 483 26.54 -17.87 -23.99
CA SER A 483 26.12 -17.95 -22.60
C SER A 483 27.02 -18.91 -21.80
N ASP A 484 26.79 -19.00 -20.49
CA ASP A 484 27.50 -19.93 -19.61
C ASP A 484 27.07 -21.39 -19.82
N GLN A 485 25.89 -21.60 -20.41
CA GLN A 485 25.36 -22.93 -20.76
C GLN A 485 25.54 -23.27 -22.26
N GLY A 486 26.32 -22.46 -22.99
CA GLY A 486 26.69 -22.73 -24.38
C GLY A 486 25.63 -22.38 -25.42
N GLU A 487 24.58 -21.66 -25.06
CA GLU A 487 23.69 -21.04 -26.05
C GLU A 487 24.40 -19.88 -26.75
N ILE A 488 24.19 -19.72 -28.05
CA ILE A 488 24.79 -18.63 -28.83
C ILE A 488 23.73 -17.62 -29.25
N THR A 489 23.79 -16.43 -28.67
CA THR A 489 23.06 -15.26 -29.17
C THR A 489 23.94 -14.55 -30.18
N THR A 490 23.59 -14.61 -31.47
CA THR A 490 24.29 -13.87 -32.54
C THR A 490 23.79 -12.43 -32.66
N THR A 491 24.51 -11.58 -33.37
CA THR A 491 24.09 -10.19 -33.66
C THR A 491 22.78 -10.14 -34.47
N ALA A 492 22.55 -11.12 -35.35
CA ALA A 492 21.30 -11.26 -36.09
C ALA A 492 20.13 -11.61 -35.16
N ILE A 493 20.32 -12.58 -34.26
CA ILE A 493 19.31 -12.95 -33.25
C ILE A 493 19.03 -11.75 -32.33
N TRP A 494 20.06 -11.05 -31.86
CA TRP A 494 19.91 -9.88 -30.99
C TRP A 494 19.16 -8.74 -31.67
N THR A 495 19.37 -8.56 -32.98
CA THR A 495 18.59 -7.63 -33.82
C THR A 495 17.12 -8.02 -33.85
N GLN A 496 16.79 -9.29 -34.05
CA GLN A 496 15.40 -9.77 -34.04
C GLN A 496 14.74 -9.57 -32.67
N ILE A 497 15.44 -9.89 -31.58
CA ILE A 497 14.93 -9.70 -30.22
C ILE A 497 14.66 -8.20 -29.96
N ARG A 498 15.60 -7.32 -30.33
CA ARG A 498 15.40 -5.87 -30.21
C ARG A 498 14.17 -5.40 -30.99
N ASP A 499 14.05 -5.79 -32.25
CA ASP A 499 12.98 -5.31 -33.12
C ASP A 499 11.60 -5.80 -32.61
N TRP A 500 11.55 -7.02 -32.07
CA TRP A 500 10.39 -7.55 -31.36
C TRP A 500 10.09 -6.74 -30.09
N ALA A 501 11.10 -6.45 -29.25
CA ALA A 501 10.94 -5.67 -28.03
C ALA A 501 10.41 -4.26 -28.33
N LYS A 502 10.93 -3.62 -29.40
CA LYS A 502 10.45 -2.31 -29.86
C LYS A 502 9.01 -2.35 -30.35
N SER A 503 8.63 -3.36 -31.12
CA SER A 503 7.29 -3.45 -31.71
C SER A 503 6.21 -3.68 -30.65
N HIS A 504 6.55 -4.31 -29.52
CA HIS A 504 5.66 -4.48 -28.37
C HIS A 504 5.76 -3.33 -27.35
N GLY A 505 6.71 -2.42 -27.54
CA GLY A 505 6.82 -1.20 -26.74
C GLY A 505 7.46 -1.39 -25.37
N LEU A 506 8.32 -2.40 -25.21
CA LEU A 506 9.05 -2.68 -23.97
C LEU A 506 9.78 -1.43 -23.44
N ALA A 507 10.00 -1.39 -22.13
CA ALA A 507 10.65 -0.26 -21.47
C ALA A 507 12.16 -0.41 -21.31
N ARG A 508 12.70 -1.63 -21.39
CA ARG A 508 14.13 -1.87 -21.21
C ARG A 508 14.66 -2.90 -22.19
N PHE A 509 15.83 -2.60 -22.75
CA PHE A 509 16.61 -3.53 -23.55
C PHE A 509 18.07 -3.40 -23.20
N THR A 510 18.63 -4.45 -22.61
CA THR A 510 20.00 -4.49 -22.11
C THR A 510 20.60 -5.88 -22.28
N PHE A 511 21.90 -6.02 -22.07
CA PHE A 511 22.55 -7.31 -22.05
C PHE A 511 23.81 -7.30 -21.17
N TRP A 512 24.19 -8.49 -20.73
CA TRP A 512 25.49 -8.80 -20.15
C TRP A 512 26.46 -9.28 -21.25
N SER A 513 27.51 -8.53 -21.61
CA SER A 513 27.85 -7.15 -21.20
C SER A 513 28.74 -6.46 -22.24
N VAL A 514 28.86 -5.12 -22.13
CA VAL A 514 29.74 -4.29 -22.98
C VAL A 514 31.19 -4.79 -22.91
N ASN A 515 31.63 -5.28 -21.75
CA ASN A 515 32.97 -5.84 -21.54
C ASN A 515 33.29 -6.98 -22.51
N ARG A 516 32.29 -7.79 -22.89
CA ARG A 516 32.47 -8.92 -23.82
C ARG A 516 32.09 -8.62 -25.26
N ASP A 517 31.64 -7.40 -25.55
CA ASP A 517 31.16 -7.01 -26.88
C ASP A 517 32.32 -6.66 -27.84
N ARG A 518 33.12 -7.68 -28.17
CA ARG A 518 34.31 -7.63 -29.02
C ARG A 518 34.51 -8.96 -29.78
N PRO A 519 35.27 -9.01 -30.88
CA PRO A 519 35.56 -10.26 -31.58
C PRO A 519 36.05 -11.36 -30.61
N GLY A 520 35.65 -12.61 -30.86
CA GLY A 520 36.06 -13.76 -30.03
C GLY A 520 35.12 -14.13 -28.87
N SER A 521 33.94 -13.51 -28.79
CA SER A 521 32.89 -13.77 -27.78
C SER A 521 31.96 -14.97 -28.10
N GLY A 522 32.34 -15.82 -29.06
CA GLY A 522 31.54 -16.95 -29.53
C GLY A 522 30.64 -16.65 -30.74
N THR A 523 30.73 -15.46 -31.32
CA THR A 523 30.03 -15.09 -32.57
C THR A 523 30.91 -14.21 -33.46
N ASP A 524 30.60 -14.17 -34.76
CA ASP A 524 31.25 -13.25 -35.71
C ASP A 524 30.67 -11.85 -35.51
N GLN A 525 31.48 -10.97 -34.91
CA GLN A 525 31.10 -9.61 -34.58
C GLN A 525 32.28 -8.65 -34.64
N THR A 526 31.97 -7.38 -34.91
CA THR A 526 32.88 -6.26 -34.73
C THR A 526 32.83 -5.73 -33.30
N ASP A 527 33.80 -4.88 -32.92
CA ASP A 527 33.79 -4.22 -31.62
C ASP A 527 32.47 -3.45 -31.40
N TRP A 528 31.86 -3.72 -30.25
CA TRP A 528 30.64 -3.13 -29.75
C TRP A 528 29.39 -3.29 -30.63
N GLN A 529 29.33 -4.35 -31.44
CA GLN A 529 28.22 -4.56 -32.37
C GLN A 529 26.89 -4.83 -31.65
N PHE A 530 26.87 -5.56 -30.52
CA PHE A 530 25.65 -5.73 -29.73
C PHE A 530 25.20 -4.42 -29.11
N THR A 531 26.14 -3.63 -28.61
CA THR A 531 25.88 -2.30 -28.04
C THR A 531 25.29 -1.36 -29.08
N LYS A 532 25.81 -1.38 -30.31
CA LYS A 532 25.25 -0.62 -31.44
C LYS A 532 23.85 -1.08 -31.83
N ILE A 533 23.59 -2.39 -31.79
CA ILE A 533 22.25 -2.95 -32.00
C ILE A 533 21.32 -2.43 -30.90
N THR A 534 21.71 -2.56 -29.63
CA THR A 534 20.95 -2.11 -28.46
C THR A 534 20.67 -0.61 -28.47
N ALA A 535 21.60 0.23 -28.93
CA ALA A 535 21.40 1.68 -29.07
C ALA A 535 20.27 2.05 -30.04
N GLY A 536 19.88 1.12 -30.93
CA GLY A 536 18.74 1.28 -31.82
C GLY A 536 17.39 0.92 -31.22
N PHE A 537 17.32 0.49 -29.95
CA PHE A 537 16.07 0.30 -29.20
C PHE A 537 15.44 1.65 -28.88
#